data_AF-A0A6M3J9S8-F1
#
_entry.id   AF-A0A6M3J9S8-F1
#
_cell.length_a   1.000
_cell.length_b   1.000
_cell.length_c   1.000
_cell.angle_alpha   90.00
_cell.angle_beta   90.00
_cell.angle_gamma   90.00
#
_symmetry.space_group_name_H-M   'P 1'
#
loop_
_entity.id
_entity.type
_entity.pdbx_description
1 polymer ?
#
loop_
_entity_poly.entity_id
_entity_poly.type
_entity_poly.pdbx_seq_one_letter_code
_entity_poly.pdbx_strand_id
1 'polypeptide(L)'
;MLVITNFTSDGNPVTGLTPLITIVNAITGVVLVDNEEMEEIGSGFYRYDFPINDGESDYVIKCDGGDTLPANERYNLSSSSPSGEILDISSRCDDIKTAMDNIYISTQKKI
;
A
#
# COMPACT_ATOMS: atom_id res chain seq x y z
N MET A 1 -9.91 -1.67 -7.96
CA MET A 1 -8.65 -2.36 -7.62
C MET A 1 -9.00 -3.51 -6.68
N LEU A 2 -8.56 -4.73 -6.96
CA LEU A 2 -8.86 -5.88 -6.11
C LEU A 2 -7.82 -6.00 -4.99
N VAL A 3 -8.27 -5.98 -3.74
CA VAL A 3 -7.44 -6.24 -2.56
C VAL A 3 -7.78 -7.63 -2.05
N ILE A 4 -6.76 -8.49 -1.91
CA ILE A 4 -6.88 -9.80 -1.28
C ILE A 4 -5.87 -9.88 -0.13
N THR A 5 -6.32 -10.38 1.01
CA THR A 5 -5.47 -10.64 2.18
C THR A 5 -5.84 -11.98 2.82
N ASN A 6 -5.01 -12.49 3.72
CA ASN A 6 -5.28 -13.70 4.48
C ASN A 6 -5.01 -13.50 5.96
N PHE A 7 -5.80 -14.14 6.82
CA PHE A 7 -5.57 -14.15 8.26
C PHE A 7 -5.25 -15.55 8.75
N THR A 8 -4.38 -15.64 9.74
CA THR A 8 -3.98 -16.88 10.39
C THR A 8 -4.10 -16.77 11.90
N SER A 9 -4.28 -17.90 12.57
CA SER A 9 -4.10 -18.07 14.02
C SER A 9 -3.11 -19.20 14.22
N ASP A 10 -1.97 -18.89 14.83
CA ASP A 10 -0.86 -19.84 15.02
C ASP A 10 -0.42 -20.48 13.68
N GLY A 11 -0.38 -19.67 12.62
CA GLY A 11 -0.05 -20.11 11.26
C GLY A 11 -1.14 -20.92 10.53
N ASN A 12 -2.28 -21.19 11.14
CA ASN A 12 -3.41 -21.86 10.48
C ASN A 12 -4.39 -20.83 9.89
N PRO A 13 -4.87 -20.96 8.65
CA PRO A 13 -5.83 -20.02 8.07
C PRO A 13 -7.13 -19.96 8.88
N VAL A 14 -7.63 -18.75 9.12
CA VAL A 14 -8.86 -18.54 9.91
C VAL A 14 -9.99 -18.06 9.01
N THR A 15 -11.07 -18.83 8.99
CA THR A 15 -12.32 -18.55 8.27
C THR A 15 -13.39 -17.96 9.18
N GLY A 16 -14.45 -17.37 8.63
CA GLY A 16 -15.60 -16.87 9.37
C GLY A 16 -15.40 -15.53 10.11
N LEU A 17 -14.27 -14.85 9.87
CA LEU A 17 -14.05 -13.49 10.34
C LEU A 17 -14.89 -12.49 9.54
N THR A 18 -14.97 -11.26 10.06
CA THR A 18 -15.54 -10.09 9.35
C THR A 18 -14.48 -8.98 9.31
N PRO A 19 -13.37 -9.15 8.54
CA PRO A 19 -12.27 -8.20 8.59
C PRO A 19 -12.67 -6.83 8.07
N LEU A 20 -12.03 -5.80 8.61
CA LEU A 20 -12.26 -4.41 8.21
C LEU A 20 -11.07 -3.87 7.42
N ILE A 21 -11.33 -3.22 6.29
CA ILE A 21 -10.31 -2.58 5.46
C ILE A 21 -10.34 -1.06 5.62
N THR A 22 -9.16 -0.46 5.72
CA THR A 22 -8.93 0.98 5.59
C THR A 22 -8.00 1.21 4.40
N ILE A 23 -8.37 2.12 3.50
CA ILE A 23 -7.55 2.53 2.35
C ILE A 23 -7.30 4.03 2.44
N VAL A 24 -6.04 4.42 2.33
CA VAL A 24 -5.58 5.81 2.43
C VAL A 24 -4.78 6.16 1.18
N ASN A 25 -5.04 7.32 0.59
CA ASN A 25 -4.17 7.86 -0.46
C ASN A 25 -2.79 8.20 0.16
N ALA A 26 -1.73 7.58 -0.34
CA ALA A 26 -0.41 7.65 0.31
C ALA A 26 0.23 9.04 0.24
N ILE A 27 -0.14 9.86 -0.76
CA ILE A 27 0.42 11.20 -0.96
C ILE A 27 -0.31 12.23 -0.10
N THR A 28 -1.64 12.21 -0.14
CA THR A 28 -2.47 13.24 0.51
C THR A 28 -2.85 12.87 1.94
N GLY A 29 -2.72 11.59 2.33
CA GLY A 29 -3.17 11.07 3.62
C GLY A 29 -4.69 10.99 3.75
N VAL A 30 -5.46 11.25 2.69
CA VAL A 30 -6.92 11.18 2.71
C VAL A 30 -7.37 9.73 2.84
N VAL A 31 -8.23 9.46 3.81
CA VAL A 31 -8.90 8.16 3.97
C VAL A 31 -10.00 8.05 2.91
N LEU A 32 -9.89 7.05 2.04
CA LEU A 32 -10.81 6.78 0.94
C LEU A 32 -11.80 5.67 1.28
N VAL A 33 -11.38 4.75 2.14
CA VAL A 33 -12.21 3.67 2.72
C VAL A 33 -11.91 3.61 4.20
N ASP A 34 -12.93 3.64 5.04
CA ASP A 34 -12.78 3.64 6.50
C ASP A 34 -13.56 2.49 7.15
N ASN A 35 -12.84 1.43 7.53
CA ASN A 35 -13.34 0.26 8.24
C ASN A 35 -14.54 -0.42 7.54
N GLU A 36 -14.45 -0.59 6.22
CA GLU A 36 -15.45 -1.35 5.47
C GLU A 36 -15.23 -2.84 5.60
N GLU A 37 -16.29 -3.64 5.54
CA GLU A 37 -16.20 -5.09 5.65
C GLU A 37 -15.59 -5.73 4.38
N MET A 38 -14.71 -6.72 4.60
CA MET A 38 -14.19 -7.58 3.54
C MET A 38 -15.03 -8.85 3.41
N GLU A 39 -15.18 -9.33 2.18
CA GLU A 39 -15.91 -10.57 1.88
C GLU A 39 -14.97 -11.79 1.99
N GLU A 40 -15.39 -12.81 2.73
CA GLU A 40 -14.67 -14.07 2.81
C GLU A 40 -14.72 -14.83 1.48
N ILE A 41 -13.58 -15.34 1.02
CA ILE A 41 -13.48 -16.16 -0.20
C ILE A 41 -13.12 -17.63 0.11
N GLY A 42 -12.89 -17.94 1.38
CA GLY A 42 -12.53 -19.26 1.89
C GLY A 42 -11.04 -19.42 2.16
N SER A 43 -10.68 -20.49 2.88
CA SER A 43 -9.29 -20.82 3.25
C SER A 43 -8.55 -19.68 3.96
N GLY A 44 -9.28 -18.89 4.76
CA GLY A 44 -8.78 -17.72 5.48
C GLY A 44 -8.40 -16.52 4.61
N PHE A 45 -8.80 -16.51 3.34
CA PHE A 45 -8.67 -15.36 2.46
C PHE A 45 -9.93 -14.50 2.45
N TYR A 46 -9.71 -13.20 2.30
CA TYR A 46 -10.74 -12.17 2.27
C TYR A 46 -10.44 -11.18 1.15
N ARG A 47 -11.50 -10.68 0.50
CA ARG A 47 -11.38 -9.73 -0.61
C ARG A 47 -12.17 -8.46 -0.37
N TYR A 48 -11.70 -7.37 -0.96
CA TYR A 48 -12.45 -6.13 -1.12
C TYR A 48 -12.20 -5.57 -2.52
N ASP A 49 -13.28 -5.18 -3.21
CA ASP A 49 -13.16 -4.50 -4.49
C ASP A 49 -13.24 -2.99 -4.25
N PHE A 50 -12.09 -2.33 -4.37
CA PHE A 50 -12.01 -0.89 -4.24
C PHE A 50 -12.46 -0.23 -5.55
N PRO A 51 -13.61 0.47 -5.59
CA PRO A 51 -14.20 0.94 -6.85
C PRO A 51 -13.40 2.07 -7.50
N ILE A 52 -12.52 2.74 -6.74
CA ILE A 52 -11.63 3.77 -7.27
C ILE A 52 -10.36 3.08 -7.79
N ASN A 53 -10.16 3.16 -9.10
CA ASN A 53 -8.87 2.89 -9.71
C ASN A 53 -8.57 4.06 -10.63
N ASP A 54 -7.98 5.11 -10.08
CA ASP A 54 -7.49 6.23 -10.88
C ASP A 54 -6.25 5.84 -11.70
N GLY A 55 -5.62 4.70 -11.39
CA GLY A 55 -4.43 4.22 -12.08
C GLY A 55 -3.22 5.14 -11.91
N GLU A 56 -3.27 6.09 -10.98
CA GLU A 56 -2.29 7.16 -10.82
C GLU A 56 -1.87 7.35 -9.35
N SER A 57 -2.71 6.98 -8.39
CA SER A 57 -2.39 7.16 -6.98
C SER A 57 -1.74 5.93 -6.34
N ASP A 58 -0.79 6.20 -5.45
CA ASP A 58 -0.34 5.26 -4.45
C ASP A 58 -1.35 5.16 -3.29
N TYR A 59 -1.56 3.95 -2.80
CA TYR A 59 -2.45 3.67 -1.67
C TYR A 59 -1.74 2.88 -0.57
N VAL A 60 -2.05 3.22 0.68
CA VAL A 60 -1.73 2.41 1.86
C VAL A 60 -3.00 1.70 2.30
N ILE A 61 -2.89 0.41 2.57
CA ILE A 61 -4.00 -0.48 2.88
C ILE A 61 -3.72 -1.15 4.22
N LYS A 62 -4.69 -1.07 5.13
CA LYS A 62 -4.68 -1.80 6.40
C LYS A 62 -5.91 -2.69 6.45
N CYS A 63 -5.70 -3.98 6.69
CA CYS A 63 -6.77 -4.93 6.97
C CYS A 63 -6.67 -5.38 8.44
N ASP A 64 -7.78 -5.28 9.17
CA ASP A 64 -7.92 -5.71 10.55
C ASP A 64 -8.80 -6.97 10.60
N GLY A 65 -8.23 -8.11 10.98
CA GLY A 65 -8.92 -9.40 11.09
C GLY A 65 -9.79 -9.55 12.35
N GLY A 66 -9.81 -8.55 13.23
CA GLY A 66 -10.66 -8.49 14.42
C GLY A 66 -9.99 -8.95 15.72
N ASP A 67 -10.67 -8.69 16.84
CA ASP A 67 -10.17 -8.94 18.21
C ASP A 67 -10.03 -10.43 18.56
N THR A 68 -10.58 -11.34 17.74
CA THR A 68 -10.47 -12.79 17.95
C THR A 68 -9.09 -13.33 17.57
N LEU A 69 -8.31 -12.58 16.81
CA LEU A 69 -6.95 -12.95 16.44
C LEU A 69 -5.92 -12.44 17.46
N PRO A 70 -4.79 -13.15 17.63
CA PRO A 70 -3.65 -12.64 18.38
C PRO A 70 -3.17 -11.29 17.82
N ALA A 71 -2.72 -10.39 18.69
CA ALA A 71 -2.33 -9.04 18.29
C ALA A 71 -1.24 -8.99 17.20
N ASN A 72 -0.38 -10.00 17.13
CA ASN A 72 0.68 -10.14 16.13
C ASN A 72 0.22 -10.72 14.79
N GLU A 73 -1.01 -11.21 14.68
CA GLU A 73 -1.58 -11.79 13.46
C GLU A 73 -2.85 -11.04 12.99
N ARG A 74 -3.32 -10.09 13.79
CA ARG A 74 -4.55 -9.32 13.55
C ARG A 74 -4.48 -8.35 12.37
N TYR A 75 -3.32 -7.77 12.12
CA TYR A 75 -3.18 -6.69 11.14
C TYR A 75 -2.33 -7.11 9.95
N ASN A 76 -2.88 -6.94 8.76
CA ASN A 76 -2.13 -6.99 7.52
C ASN A 76 -2.01 -5.60 6.92
N LEU A 77 -0.80 -5.23 6.54
CA LEU A 77 -0.50 -3.96 5.90
C LEU A 77 0.00 -4.22 4.48
N SER A 78 -0.49 -3.43 3.53
CA SER A 78 -0.09 -3.49 2.13
C SER A 78 -0.05 -2.10 1.52
N SER A 79 0.57 -1.99 0.36
CA SER A 79 0.55 -0.79 -0.46
C SER A 79 0.37 -1.18 -1.92
N SER A 80 -0.30 -0.32 -2.68
CA SER A 80 -0.41 -0.48 -4.13
C SER A 80 0.07 0.78 -4.82
N SER A 81 0.78 0.60 -5.94
CA SER A 81 1.19 1.66 -6.83
C SER A 81 0.58 1.48 -8.21
N PRO A 82 0.44 2.55 -9.00
CA PRO A 82 0.03 2.48 -10.40
C PRO A 82 0.76 1.40 -11.20
N SER A 83 0.00 0.53 -11.89
CA SER A 83 0.56 -0.43 -12.84
C SER A 83 0.95 0.29 -14.13
N GLY A 84 2.08 0.98 -14.11
CA GLY A 84 2.55 1.81 -15.23
C GLY A 84 3.91 2.43 -14.98
N GLU A 85 4.27 2.68 -13.72
CA GLU A 85 5.67 2.94 -13.38
C GLU A 85 6.42 1.60 -13.34
N ILE A 86 7.05 1.25 -14.47
CA ILE A 86 8.46 0.89 -14.33
C ILE A 86 9.04 2.13 -13.65
N LEU A 87 9.28 2.03 -12.35
CA LEU A 87 10.09 2.98 -11.64
C LEU A 87 11.43 2.92 -12.39
N ASP A 88 11.61 3.80 -13.37
CA ASP A 88 12.84 3.85 -14.13
C ASP A 88 13.85 4.50 -13.20
N ILE A 89 14.37 3.65 -12.31
CA ILE A 89 15.39 3.99 -11.34
C ILE A 89 16.58 4.62 -12.09
N SER A 90 16.81 4.27 -13.37
CA SER A 90 17.83 4.91 -14.18
C SER A 90 17.50 6.38 -14.48
N SER A 91 16.27 6.69 -14.90
CA SER A 91 15.80 8.07 -15.12
C SER A 91 15.91 8.93 -13.85
N ARG A 92 15.49 8.42 -12.68
CA ARG A 92 15.65 9.14 -11.40
C ARG A 92 17.13 9.34 -11.01
N CYS A 93 18.01 8.39 -11.34
CA CYS A 93 19.44 8.54 -11.12
C CYS A 93 20.04 9.65 -12.01
N ASP A 94 19.58 9.77 -13.25
CA ASP A 94 20.03 10.81 -14.19
C ASP A 94 19.59 12.21 -13.77
N ASP A 95 18.36 12.36 -13.28
CA ASP A 95 17.86 13.61 -12.70
C ASP A 95 18.66 14.03 -11.46
N ILE A 96 18.93 13.08 -10.55
CA ILE A 96 19.76 13.33 -9.36
C ILE A 96 21.17 13.71 -9.75
N LYS A 97 21.77 13.00 -10.71
CA LYS A 97 23.12 13.31 -11.21
C LYS A 97 23.17 14.72 -11.79
N THR A 98 22.20 15.08 -12.61
CA THR A 98 22.10 16.42 -13.21
C THR A 98 21.97 17.51 -12.13
N ALA A 99 21.14 17.29 -11.12
CA ALA A 99 21.02 18.21 -9.99
C ALA A 99 22.35 18.36 -9.21
N MET A 100 23.06 17.26 -8.97
CA MET A 100 24.36 17.27 -8.29
C MET A 100 25.44 18.02 -9.10
N ASP A 101 25.51 17.78 -10.40
CA ASP A 101 26.48 18.43 -11.30
C ASP A 101 26.24 19.96 -11.33
N ASN A 102 24.96 20.39 -11.33
CA ASN A 102 24.61 21.82 -11.28
C ASN A 102 24.97 22.49 -9.95
N ILE A 103 24.78 21.80 -8.82
CA ILE A 103 25.21 22.29 -7.49
C ILE A 103 26.73 22.47 -7.47
N TYR A 104 27.48 21.50 -7.98
CA TYR A 104 28.94 21.55 -8.04
C TYR A 104 29.43 22.75 -8.87
N ILE A 105 28.86 22.97 -10.06
CA ILE A 105 29.20 24.11 -10.94
C ILE A 105 28.89 25.45 -10.26
N SER A 106 27.72 25.57 -9.62
CA SER A 106 27.30 26.81 -8.95
C SER A 106 28.23 27.23 -7.79
N THR A 107 28.89 26.25 -7.18
CA THR A 107 29.81 26.46 -6.05
C THR A 107 31.20 26.91 -6.53
N GLN A 108 31.66 26.42 -7.68
CA GLN A 108 32.95 26.81 -8.28
C GLN A 108 32.93 28.21 -8.91
N LYS A 109 31.76 28.68 -9.37
CA LYS A 109 31.62 30.00 -10.04
C LYS A 109 31.58 31.20 -9.08
N LYS A 110 31.69 30.97 -7.76
CA LYS A 110 31.61 31.97 -6.68
C LYS A 110 32.98 32.47 -6.18
N ILE A 111 34.07 32.21 -6.91
CA ILE A 111 35.42 32.71 -6.64
C ILE A 111 35.85 33.70 -7.72
#